data_AF-A0A2K3Q9U6-F1
#
_entry.id   AF-A0A2K3Q9U6-F1
#
_cell.length_a   1.000
_cell.length_b   1.000
_cell.length_c   1.000
_cell.angle_alpha   90.00
_cell.angle_beta   90.00
_cell.angle_gamma   90.00
#
_symmetry.space_group_name_H-M   'P 1'
#
loop_
_entity.id
_entity.type
_entity.pdbx_description
1 polymer ?
#
loop_
_entity_poly.entity_id
_entity_poly.type
_entity_poly.pdbx_seq_one_letter_code
_entity_poly.pdbx_strand_id
1 'polypeptide(L)'
;MAEPLPAALKIPEVSRFINRANQLRTIKPAIAYWCEYHAVNQIVGKSLHTTDDDCFAFTKTLIERLEATKAEHADDDAIMDNDAGQAYVEQFAHETFGRAERTLRANRVTRQTADTFDAAATFFDLTHEWGTPDAETLQKIKFAKWNAARILRAIREGRDPNESNPQPADSDAERPLNPDDPDVRELMGPRAPQPASVEDAPDAGDVAMVPPAMPPPAVQDGFFPPGPSAPPPPPDPFAPSPMSQSPVPETMGMPPPPTQFSHPAPAQIPTQPSPQIPTKFPSQFAPAPAPPAPDMTGPPPQSWASTPRVPALAAPPSAPVYAPAVPPPAPVAAIGTATNLRDINQAQKHAKWAISALNFEDVPTAVAELRNALAMLGAQ
;
A
#
# COMPACT_ATOMS: atom_id res chain seq x y z
N MET A 1 -4.44 -21.31 15.93
CA MET A 1 -5.10 -20.28 16.77
C MET A 1 -4.04 -19.25 17.17
N ALA A 2 -4.41 -18.10 17.70
CA ALA A 2 -3.43 -17.18 18.31
C ALA A 2 -2.95 -17.76 19.66
N GLU A 3 -1.66 -17.72 19.90
CA GLU A 3 -1.01 -18.17 21.14
C GLU A 3 -1.18 -17.11 22.24
N PRO A 4 -1.48 -17.48 23.50
CA PRO A 4 -1.75 -16.51 24.56
C PRO A 4 -0.46 -15.79 24.97
N LEU A 5 -0.39 -14.49 24.69
CA LEU A 5 0.76 -13.64 25.04
C LEU A 5 1.04 -13.69 26.57
N PRO A 6 2.26 -14.05 27.03
CA PRO A 6 2.63 -14.07 28.44
C PRO A 6 2.45 -12.72 29.15
N ALA A 7 2.20 -12.74 30.47
CA ALA A 7 1.79 -11.56 31.22
C ALA A 7 2.79 -10.39 31.14
N ALA A 8 4.10 -10.64 31.29
CA ALA A 8 5.14 -9.61 31.20
C ALA A 8 5.31 -9.03 29.78
N LEU A 9 4.83 -9.73 28.74
CA LEU A 9 4.90 -9.29 27.35
C LEU A 9 3.67 -8.48 26.90
N LYS A 10 2.68 -8.26 27.79
CA LYS A 10 1.47 -7.45 27.53
C LYS A 10 1.71 -5.92 27.57
N ILE A 11 2.94 -5.49 27.30
CA ILE A 11 3.29 -4.07 27.09
C ILE A 11 2.86 -3.60 25.69
N PRO A 12 2.53 -2.32 25.49
CA PRO A 12 2.01 -1.85 24.20
C PRO A 12 3.02 -1.98 23.06
N GLU A 13 4.32 -1.90 23.32
CA GLU A 13 5.39 -2.01 22.31
C GLU A 13 5.59 -3.44 21.78
N VAL A 14 4.98 -4.45 22.41
CA VAL A 14 5.05 -5.86 21.97
C VAL A 14 3.66 -6.32 21.55
N SER A 15 2.68 -6.20 22.45
CA SER A 15 1.34 -6.75 22.27
C SER A 15 0.61 -6.26 21.01
N ARG A 16 0.78 -4.99 20.61
CA ARG A 16 0.14 -4.47 19.39
C ARG A 16 0.66 -5.14 18.12
N PHE A 17 1.97 -5.33 18.00
CA PHE A 17 2.58 -5.92 16.81
C PHE A 17 2.28 -7.42 16.73
N ILE A 18 2.35 -8.14 17.86
CA ILE A 18 1.91 -9.53 17.94
C ILE A 18 0.42 -9.68 17.55
N ASN A 19 -0.45 -8.77 17.99
CA ASN A 19 -1.86 -8.78 17.62
C ASN A 19 -2.08 -8.50 16.13
N ARG A 20 -1.33 -7.57 15.51
CA ARG A 20 -1.41 -7.31 14.06
C ARG A 20 -0.81 -8.46 13.23
N ALA A 21 0.29 -9.07 13.67
CA ALA A 21 0.85 -10.24 13.03
C ALA A 21 -0.13 -11.44 13.06
N ASN A 22 -0.73 -11.72 14.22
CA ASN A 22 -1.76 -12.76 14.35
C ASN A 22 -3.00 -12.50 13.46
N GLN A 23 -3.32 -11.24 13.14
CA GLN A 23 -4.39 -10.88 12.19
C GLN A 23 -3.97 -11.03 10.71
N LEU A 24 -2.67 -10.89 10.40
CA LEU A 24 -2.17 -10.79 9.04
C LEU A 24 -1.44 -12.03 8.52
N ARG A 25 -0.97 -12.95 9.39
CA ARG A 25 -0.05 -14.06 9.03
C ARG A 25 -0.51 -14.89 7.84
N THR A 26 -1.82 -15.12 7.67
CA THR A 26 -2.38 -15.93 6.57
C THR A 26 -2.70 -15.15 5.28
N ILE A 27 -2.63 -13.82 5.28
CA ILE A 27 -3.05 -12.95 4.16
C ILE A 27 -1.98 -11.94 3.70
N LYS A 28 -1.01 -11.65 4.58
CA LYS A 28 0.11 -10.70 4.39
C LYS A 28 1.30 -11.22 5.21
N PRO A 29 1.92 -12.37 4.84
CA PRO A 29 2.98 -13.01 5.62
C PRO A 29 4.16 -12.07 5.87
N ALA A 30 4.58 -11.27 4.88
CA ALA A 30 5.65 -10.28 5.03
C ALA A 30 5.37 -9.23 6.13
N ILE A 31 4.15 -8.68 6.21
CA ILE A 31 3.81 -7.72 7.28
C ILE A 31 3.79 -8.40 8.65
N ALA A 32 3.32 -9.66 8.72
CA ALA A 32 3.34 -10.43 9.96
C ALA A 32 4.78 -10.75 10.40
N TYR A 33 5.66 -11.13 9.47
CA TYR A 33 7.10 -11.31 9.70
C TYR A 33 7.72 -10.04 10.30
N TRP A 34 7.55 -8.86 9.68
CA TRP A 34 8.15 -7.62 10.20
C TRP A 34 7.55 -7.20 11.55
N CYS A 35 6.25 -7.39 11.77
CA CYS A 35 5.62 -7.17 13.08
C CYS A 35 6.16 -8.11 14.17
N GLU A 36 6.42 -9.39 13.85
CA GLU A 36 7.01 -10.35 14.78
C GLU A 36 8.50 -10.10 15.03
N TYR A 37 9.24 -9.67 14.00
CA TYR A 37 10.64 -9.25 14.08
C TYR A 37 10.82 -8.05 15.03
N HIS A 38 10.05 -6.97 14.85
CA HIS A 38 10.05 -5.83 15.77
C HIS A 38 9.64 -6.25 17.19
N ALA A 39 8.63 -7.12 17.33
CA ALA A 39 8.24 -7.63 18.64
C ALA A 39 9.37 -8.41 19.33
N VAL A 40 10.10 -9.28 18.61
CA VAL A 40 11.30 -9.96 19.13
C VAL A 40 12.38 -8.95 19.52
N ASN A 41 12.67 -7.96 18.68
CA ASN A 41 13.65 -6.91 19.00
C ASN A 41 13.27 -6.12 20.27
N GLN A 42 11.99 -5.81 20.47
CA GLN A 42 11.49 -5.18 21.70
C GLN A 42 11.60 -6.11 22.92
N ILE A 43 11.31 -7.41 22.78
CA ILE A 43 11.39 -8.40 23.86
C ILE A 43 12.86 -8.68 24.27
N VAL A 44 13.76 -8.79 23.30
CA VAL A 44 15.18 -9.08 23.52
C VAL A 44 15.92 -7.82 24.00
N GLY A 45 15.73 -6.67 23.35
CA GLY A 45 16.38 -5.41 23.72
C GLY A 45 15.96 -4.85 25.09
N LYS A 46 14.79 -5.25 25.60
CA LYS A 46 14.33 -4.94 26.98
C LYS A 46 14.55 -6.09 27.97
N SER A 47 15.22 -7.18 27.57
CA SER A 47 15.46 -8.39 28.36
C SER A 47 14.20 -9.07 28.94
N LEU A 48 13.03 -8.86 28.34
CA LEU A 48 11.75 -9.36 28.86
C LEU A 48 11.64 -10.89 28.75
N HIS A 49 12.33 -11.49 27.78
CA HIS A 49 12.44 -12.94 27.62
C HIS A 49 13.08 -13.67 28.82
N THR A 50 13.81 -12.97 29.71
CA THR A 50 14.39 -13.58 30.93
C THR A 50 13.54 -13.37 32.18
N THR A 51 12.30 -12.89 32.04
CA THR A 51 11.41 -12.58 33.18
C THR A 51 10.73 -13.83 33.74
N ASP A 52 10.36 -14.78 32.88
CA ASP A 52 9.67 -16.02 33.21
C ASP A 52 9.94 -17.07 32.11
N ASP A 53 9.76 -18.35 32.40
CA ASP A 53 9.94 -19.45 31.44
C ASP A 53 8.91 -19.35 30.31
N ASP A 54 7.66 -18.96 30.62
CA ASP A 54 6.61 -18.63 29.64
C ASP A 54 7.09 -17.55 28.64
N CYS A 55 7.84 -16.55 29.14
CA CYS A 55 8.35 -15.47 28.30
C CYS A 55 9.53 -15.93 27.44
N PHE A 56 10.40 -16.79 27.97
CA PHE A 56 11.48 -17.40 27.20
C PHE A 56 10.94 -18.31 26.09
N ALA A 57 10.02 -19.22 26.44
CA ALA A 57 9.38 -20.15 25.50
C ALA A 57 8.65 -19.41 24.36
N PHE A 58 7.83 -18.39 24.68
CA PHE A 58 7.14 -17.59 23.67
C PHE A 58 8.10 -16.84 22.75
N THR A 59 9.22 -16.34 23.28
CA THR A 59 10.26 -15.66 22.48
C THR A 59 10.98 -16.64 21.56
N LYS A 60 11.26 -17.85 22.04
CA LYS A 60 11.83 -18.94 21.24
C LYS A 60 10.89 -19.34 20.09
N THR A 61 9.61 -19.58 20.37
CA THR A 61 8.58 -19.88 19.36
C THR A 61 8.42 -18.76 18.31
N LEU A 62 8.59 -17.49 18.70
CA LEU A 62 8.65 -16.36 17.77
C LEU A 62 9.85 -16.45 16.82
N ILE A 63 11.05 -16.68 17.35
CA ILE A 63 12.29 -16.78 16.54
C ILE A 63 12.20 -17.97 15.57
N GLU A 64 11.80 -19.14 16.06
CA GLU A 64 11.59 -20.35 15.23
C GLU A 64 10.57 -20.11 14.10
N ARG A 65 9.54 -19.28 14.34
CA ARG A 65 8.55 -18.90 13.32
C ARG A 65 9.06 -17.85 12.33
N LEU A 66 9.93 -16.91 12.74
CA LEU A 66 10.60 -15.99 11.82
C LEU A 66 11.55 -16.75 10.88
N GLU A 67 12.29 -17.73 11.40
CA GLU A 67 13.17 -18.61 10.61
C GLU A 67 12.35 -19.48 9.63
N ALA A 68 11.27 -20.11 10.11
CA ALA A 68 10.36 -20.88 9.25
C ALA A 68 9.72 -20.01 8.16
N THR A 69 9.26 -18.80 8.48
CA THR A 69 8.64 -17.89 7.51
C THR A 69 9.64 -17.48 6.41
N LYS A 70 10.93 -17.29 6.75
CA LYS A 70 12.00 -17.06 5.76
C LYS A 70 12.31 -18.27 4.90
N ALA A 71 12.22 -19.49 5.44
CA ALA A 71 12.38 -20.71 4.66
C ALA A 71 11.18 -20.99 3.72
N GLU A 72 9.96 -20.70 4.17
CA GLU A 72 8.72 -20.86 3.38
C GLU A 72 8.55 -19.79 2.28
N HIS A 73 9.13 -18.59 2.49
CA HIS A 73 9.04 -17.45 1.57
C HIS A 73 10.42 -17.00 1.05
N ALA A 74 11.31 -17.94 0.73
CA ALA A 74 12.66 -17.65 0.22
C ALA A 74 12.69 -16.89 -1.13
N ASP A 75 11.59 -16.92 -1.88
CA ASP A 75 11.39 -16.17 -3.14
C ASP A 75 10.66 -14.81 -2.96
N ASP A 76 10.32 -14.40 -1.72
CA ASP A 76 9.66 -13.12 -1.43
C ASP A 76 10.68 -12.06 -0.99
N ASP A 77 11.05 -11.16 -1.92
CA ASP A 77 11.95 -10.03 -1.65
C ASP A 77 11.48 -9.20 -0.44
N ALA A 78 10.18 -9.08 -0.16
CA ALA A 78 9.67 -8.31 0.99
C ALA A 78 9.89 -8.99 2.35
N ILE A 79 10.43 -10.21 2.38
CA ILE A 79 10.86 -10.97 3.58
C ILE A 79 12.38 -11.17 3.59
N MET A 80 12.97 -11.36 2.40
CA MET A 80 14.37 -11.74 2.24
C MET A 80 15.31 -10.54 2.07
N ASP A 81 14.87 -9.47 1.43
CA ASP A 81 15.61 -8.20 1.30
C ASP A 81 15.09 -7.14 2.28
N ASN A 82 16.02 -6.35 2.81
CA ASN A 82 15.73 -5.40 3.88
C ASN A 82 15.06 -4.11 3.37
N ASP A 83 15.52 -3.61 2.22
CA ASP A 83 15.04 -2.37 1.59
C ASP A 83 13.68 -2.60 0.90
N ALA A 84 13.49 -3.76 0.26
CA ALA A 84 12.20 -4.20 -0.24
C ALA A 84 11.19 -4.42 0.90
N GLY A 85 11.63 -5.00 2.02
CA GLY A 85 10.83 -5.14 3.25
C GLY A 85 10.36 -3.78 3.79
N GLN A 86 11.26 -2.79 3.85
CA GLN A 86 10.91 -1.42 4.24
C GLN A 86 9.82 -0.83 3.34
N ALA A 87 10.07 -0.82 2.03
CA ALA A 87 9.15 -0.22 1.05
C ALA A 87 7.77 -0.89 1.07
N TYR A 88 7.72 -2.21 1.28
CA TYR A 88 6.46 -2.96 1.40
C TYR A 88 5.67 -2.62 2.67
N VAL A 89 6.34 -2.47 3.82
CA VAL A 89 5.71 -2.05 5.08
C VAL A 89 5.25 -0.59 4.99
N GLU A 90 6.05 0.30 4.42
CA GLU A 90 5.69 1.71 4.18
C GLU A 90 4.48 1.85 3.26
N GLN A 91 4.45 1.14 2.12
CA GLN A 91 3.30 1.12 1.24
C GLN A 91 2.05 0.61 1.96
N PHE A 92 2.16 -0.49 2.72
CA PHE A 92 1.02 -1.06 3.43
C PHE A 92 0.49 -0.15 4.56
N ALA A 93 1.36 0.61 5.22
CA ALA A 93 0.98 1.64 6.17
C ALA A 93 0.17 2.78 5.48
N HIS A 94 0.64 3.26 4.33
CA HIS A 94 -0.07 4.25 3.50
C HIS A 94 -1.42 3.74 2.99
N GLU A 95 -1.51 2.51 2.47
CA GLU A 95 -2.78 1.90 2.02
C GLU A 95 -3.79 1.79 3.17
N THR A 96 -3.33 1.41 4.37
CA THR A 96 -4.16 1.28 5.57
C THR A 96 -4.63 2.66 6.06
N PHE A 97 -3.74 3.65 6.09
CA PHE A 97 -4.07 5.04 6.44
C PHE A 97 -5.08 5.65 5.47
N GLY A 98 -4.84 5.57 4.16
CA GLY A 98 -5.73 6.08 3.12
C GLY A 98 -7.08 5.34 3.05
N ARG A 99 -7.19 4.13 3.60
CA ARG A 99 -8.50 3.46 3.83
C ARG A 99 -9.28 4.17 4.94
N ALA A 100 -8.66 4.41 6.09
CA ALA A 100 -9.31 5.10 7.21
C ALA A 100 -9.63 6.58 6.90
N GLU A 101 -8.71 7.27 6.22
CA GLU A 101 -8.86 8.69 5.86
C GLU A 101 -9.98 8.92 4.83
N ARG A 102 -10.19 8.00 3.88
CA ARG A 102 -11.37 8.04 2.99
C ARG A 102 -12.68 7.95 3.78
N THR A 103 -12.75 7.08 4.78
CA THR A 103 -13.94 6.97 5.65
C THR A 103 -14.14 8.20 6.54
N LEU A 104 -13.05 8.85 6.97
CA LEU A 104 -13.06 10.12 7.69
C LEU A 104 -13.57 11.28 6.82
N ARG A 105 -13.00 11.45 5.61
CA ARG A 105 -13.42 12.50 4.65
C ARG A 105 -14.85 12.32 4.16
N ALA A 106 -15.32 11.08 4.04
CA ALA A 106 -16.72 10.75 3.72
C ALA A 106 -17.69 10.95 4.90
N ASN A 107 -17.21 11.37 6.07
CA ASN A 107 -17.96 11.56 7.32
C ASN A 107 -18.80 10.33 7.72
N ARG A 108 -18.18 9.15 7.69
CA ARG A 108 -18.79 7.85 8.02
C ARG A 108 -17.90 7.00 8.94
N VAL A 109 -17.22 7.64 9.89
CA VAL A 109 -16.31 6.94 10.81
C VAL A 109 -17.08 6.04 11.76
N THR A 110 -16.51 4.87 12.02
CA THR A 110 -17.04 3.85 12.94
C THR A 110 -15.92 3.31 13.82
N ARG A 111 -16.23 2.38 14.72
CA ARG A 111 -15.22 1.64 15.48
C ARG A 111 -14.15 1.01 14.57
N GLN A 112 -14.56 0.40 13.46
CA GLN A 112 -13.65 -0.19 12.48
C GLN A 112 -12.70 0.86 11.86
N THR A 113 -13.15 2.10 11.68
CA THR A 113 -12.27 3.21 11.22
C THR A 113 -11.21 3.54 12.26
N ALA A 114 -11.56 3.53 13.56
CA ALA A 114 -10.57 3.70 14.63
C ALA A 114 -9.58 2.53 14.68
N ASP A 115 -10.07 1.29 14.60
CA ASP A 115 -9.25 0.08 14.57
C ASP A 115 -8.31 0.04 13.35
N THR A 116 -8.69 0.71 12.25
CA THR A 116 -7.89 0.89 11.02
C THR A 116 -6.87 2.03 11.16
N PHE A 117 -7.21 3.14 11.81
CA PHE A 117 -6.25 4.19 12.17
C PHE A 117 -5.20 3.67 13.17
N ASP A 118 -5.59 2.88 14.17
CA ASP A 118 -4.65 2.22 15.09
C ASP A 118 -3.73 1.23 14.36
N ALA A 119 -4.24 0.49 13.37
CA ALA A 119 -3.44 -0.36 12.51
C ALA A 119 -2.42 0.46 11.70
N ALA A 120 -2.86 1.52 11.01
CA ALA A 120 -1.98 2.42 10.26
C ALA A 120 -0.90 3.06 11.14
N ALA A 121 -1.26 3.52 12.34
CA ALA A 121 -0.32 4.04 13.33
C ALA A 121 0.70 2.99 13.79
N THR A 122 0.31 1.72 13.87
CA THR A 122 1.20 0.60 14.21
C THR A 122 2.14 0.26 13.07
N PHE A 123 1.69 0.30 11.80
CA PHE A 123 2.54 0.03 10.64
C PHE A 123 3.48 1.20 10.30
N PHE A 124 3.10 2.45 10.57
CA PHE A 124 4.05 3.57 10.52
C PHE A 124 5.02 3.57 11.70
N ASP A 125 4.59 3.20 12.92
CA ASP A 125 5.53 3.00 14.04
C ASP A 125 6.51 1.84 13.77
N LEU A 126 6.18 0.89 12.88
CA LEU A 126 7.05 -0.22 12.48
C LEU A 126 8.24 0.26 11.62
N THR A 127 8.11 1.37 10.88
CA THR A 127 9.19 1.86 10.00
C THR A 127 10.43 2.34 10.78
N HIS A 128 10.30 2.48 12.11
CA HIS A 128 11.42 2.71 13.02
C HIS A 128 12.50 1.61 13.02
N GLU A 129 12.23 0.38 12.55
CA GLU A 129 13.27 -0.66 12.44
C GLU A 129 14.37 -0.29 11.42
N TRP A 130 14.05 0.54 10.44
CA TRP A 130 14.97 0.97 9.37
C TRP A 130 15.62 2.34 9.63
N GLY A 131 15.18 3.08 10.64
CA GLY A 131 15.77 4.36 11.00
C GLY A 131 14.83 5.31 11.75
N THR A 132 15.09 6.62 11.65
CA THR A 132 14.13 7.65 12.10
C THR A 132 13.15 7.97 10.96
N PRO A 133 11.83 7.75 11.12
CA PRO A 133 10.85 8.14 10.12
C PRO A 133 10.86 9.64 9.85
N ASP A 134 10.51 10.02 8.63
CA ASP A 134 10.45 11.41 8.18
C ASP A 134 9.35 12.23 8.88
N ALA A 135 9.38 13.55 8.69
CA ALA A 135 8.45 14.47 9.34
C ALA A 135 6.98 14.25 8.95
N GLU A 136 6.70 13.82 7.71
CA GLU A 136 5.35 13.53 7.22
C GLU A 136 4.83 12.21 7.81
N THR A 137 5.65 11.17 7.87
CA THR A 137 5.32 9.91 8.58
C THR A 137 5.08 10.15 10.06
N LEU A 138 5.91 10.96 10.74
CA LEU A 138 5.68 11.36 12.13
C LEU A 138 4.40 12.19 12.32
N GLN A 139 3.94 12.93 11.31
CA GLN A 139 2.63 13.59 11.30
C GLN A 139 1.48 12.59 11.10
N LYS A 140 1.59 11.66 10.14
CA LYS A 140 0.62 10.58 9.89
C LYS A 140 0.41 9.71 11.13
N ILE A 141 1.49 9.34 11.82
CA ILE A 141 1.46 8.63 13.11
C ILE A 141 0.62 9.39 14.15
N LYS A 142 0.87 10.69 14.33
CA LYS A 142 0.13 11.52 15.30
C LYS A 142 -1.35 11.66 14.91
N PHE A 143 -1.64 11.91 13.64
CA PHE A 143 -2.99 12.05 13.10
C PHE A 143 -3.82 10.77 13.25
N ALA A 144 -3.21 9.61 12.96
CA ALA A 144 -3.84 8.30 13.12
C ALA A 144 -4.14 7.99 14.59
N LYS A 145 -3.15 8.13 15.48
CA LYS A 145 -3.32 7.92 16.93
C LYS A 145 -4.39 8.84 17.52
N TRP A 146 -4.42 10.11 17.10
CA TRP A 146 -5.43 11.09 17.54
C TRP A 146 -6.85 10.72 17.07
N ASN A 147 -7.03 10.38 15.79
CA ASN A 147 -8.34 9.99 15.26
C ASN A 147 -8.85 8.68 15.89
N ALA A 148 -8.00 7.67 16.02
CA ALA A 148 -8.36 6.41 16.69
C ALA A 148 -8.84 6.66 18.13
N ALA A 149 -8.08 7.43 18.91
CA ALA A 149 -8.44 7.80 20.27
C ALA A 149 -9.75 8.61 20.34
N ARG A 150 -9.95 9.61 19.46
CA ARG A 150 -11.16 10.43 19.38
C ARG A 150 -12.40 9.59 19.09
N ILE A 151 -12.33 8.73 18.07
CA ILE A 151 -13.47 7.91 17.63
C ILE A 151 -13.84 6.89 18.73
N LEU A 152 -12.86 6.19 19.31
CA LEU A 152 -13.11 5.24 20.41
C LEU A 152 -13.63 5.94 21.67
N ARG A 153 -13.23 7.19 21.92
CA ARG A 153 -13.73 8.00 23.03
C ARG A 153 -15.20 8.39 22.84
N ALA A 154 -15.58 8.92 21.68
CA ALA A 154 -16.97 9.29 21.39
C ALA A 154 -17.91 8.08 21.52
N ILE A 155 -17.53 6.93 20.93
CA ILE A 155 -18.29 5.67 21.03
C ILE A 155 -18.41 5.20 22.49
N ARG A 156 -17.37 5.35 23.33
CA ARG A 156 -17.42 5.01 24.76
C ARG A 156 -18.31 5.96 25.57
N GLU A 157 -18.39 7.22 25.17
CA GLU A 157 -19.25 8.25 25.77
C GLU A 157 -20.69 8.21 25.22
N GLY A 158 -21.02 7.30 24.31
CA GLY A 158 -22.34 7.18 23.69
C GLY A 158 -22.69 8.28 22.66
N ARG A 159 -21.68 9.02 22.18
CA ARG A 159 -21.82 10.09 21.18
C ARG A 159 -21.46 9.61 19.79
N ASP A 160 -21.99 10.23 18.74
CA ASP A 160 -21.62 9.90 17.37
C ASP A 160 -20.18 10.38 17.10
N PRO A 161 -19.22 9.50 16.76
CA PRO A 161 -17.86 9.91 16.44
C PRO A 161 -17.76 10.83 15.19
N ASN A 162 -18.83 10.93 14.39
CA ASN A 162 -18.90 11.82 13.23
C ASN A 162 -19.13 13.30 13.59
N GLU A 163 -19.75 13.60 14.75
CA GLU A 163 -19.93 14.99 15.26
C GLU A 163 -18.61 15.77 15.36
N SER A 164 -17.50 15.06 15.61
CA SER A 164 -16.16 15.65 15.83
C SER A 164 -15.21 15.41 14.66
N ASN A 165 -15.71 15.00 13.49
CA ASN A 165 -14.93 15.01 12.25
C ASN A 165 -14.80 16.46 11.73
N PRO A 166 -13.73 16.80 10.99
CA PRO A 166 -13.74 18.01 10.19
C PRO A 166 -14.92 17.94 9.24
N GLN A 167 -15.78 18.97 9.22
CA GLN A 167 -16.73 19.12 8.12
C GLN A 167 -15.92 19.23 6.82
N PRO A 168 -16.36 18.59 5.72
CA PRO A 168 -15.91 19.02 4.41
C PRO A 168 -16.16 20.52 4.31
N ALA A 169 -15.14 21.32 3.97
CA ALA A 169 -15.40 22.69 3.53
C ALA A 169 -16.32 22.60 2.31
N ASP A 170 -17.39 23.39 2.28
CA ASP A 170 -18.38 23.38 1.20
C ASP A 170 -17.72 23.68 -0.14
N SER A 171 -17.33 22.59 -0.82
CA SER A 171 -16.52 22.61 -2.04
C SER A 171 -17.49 22.65 -3.21
N ASP A 172 -18.08 23.83 -3.41
CA ASP A 172 -19.10 24.12 -4.41
C ASP A 172 -20.16 23.02 -4.56
N ALA A 173 -20.85 22.74 -3.45
CA ALA A 173 -22.20 22.19 -3.52
C ALA A 173 -23.05 23.16 -4.34
N GLU A 174 -23.29 22.79 -5.61
CA GLU A 174 -23.71 23.66 -6.70
C GLU A 174 -24.71 24.72 -6.25
N ARG A 175 -24.25 25.99 -6.12
CA ARG A 175 -25.18 27.12 -6.06
C ARG A 175 -25.99 27.07 -7.35
N PRO A 176 -27.33 26.92 -7.30
CA PRO A 176 -28.12 26.91 -8.51
C PRO A 176 -27.85 28.21 -9.26
N LEU A 177 -27.23 28.12 -10.45
CA LEU A 177 -26.80 29.28 -11.21
C LEU A 177 -28.03 30.15 -11.48
N ASN A 178 -28.08 31.29 -10.78
CA ASN A 178 -29.22 32.20 -10.87
C ASN A 178 -29.20 32.83 -12.27
N PRO A 179 -30.21 32.62 -13.14
CA PRO A 179 -30.22 33.21 -14.48
C PRO A 179 -30.31 34.75 -14.48
N ASP A 180 -30.56 35.35 -13.31
CA ASP A 180 -30.50 36.79 -13.10
C ASP A 180 -29.11 37.34 -12.74
N ASP A 181 -28.11 36.49 -12.48
CA ASP A 181 -26.76 36.89 -12.06
C ASP A 181 -26.01 37.67 -13.17
N PRO A 182 -25.37 38.82 -12.86
CA PRO A 182 -24.78 39.70 -13.88
C PRO A 182 -23.74 39.02 -14.77
N ASP A 183 -22.87 38.16 -14.23
CA ASP A 183 -21.81 37.50 -15.02
C ASP A 183 -22.40 36.53 -16.07
N VAL A 184 -23.51 35.86 -15.73
CA VAL A 184 -24.24 34.98 -16.66
C VAL A 184 -24.91 35.79 -17.77
N ARG A 185 -25.43 36.99 -17.44
CA ARG A 185 -26.01 37.92 -18.42
C ARG A 185 -24.98 38.50 -19.39
N GLU A 186 -23.77 38.82 -18.92
CA GLU A 186 -22.71 39.34 -19.78
C GLU A 186 -22.22 38.30 -20.80
N LEU A 187 -22.31 37.00 -20.46
CA LEU A 187 -21.94 35.89 -21.35
C LEU A 187 -23.01 35.55 -22.42
N MET A 188 -24.29 35.82 -22.16
CA MET A 188 -25.40 35.53 -23.09
C MET A 188 -25.78 36.70 -24.02
N GLY A 189 -25.18 37.87 -23.85
CA GLY A 189 -25.38 39.03 -24.74
C GLY A 189 -24.64 38.90 -26.09
N PRO A 190 -25.19 39.41 -27.21
CA PRO A 190 -24.50 39.41 -28.51
C PRO A 190 -23.37 40.46 -28.54
N ARG A 191 -22.23 40.11 -27.95
CA ARG A 191 -21.05 40.96 -27.80
C ARG A 191 -20.26 41.05 -29.12
N ALA A 192 -20.29 42.22 -29.75
CA ALA A 192 -19.42 42.53 -30.87
C ALA A 192 -17.93 42.48 -30.44
N PRO A 193 -17.00 42.04 -31.31
CA PRO A 193 -15.60 41.92 -30.95
C PRO A 193 -14.97 43.29 -30.68
N GLN A 194 -14.54 43.53 -29.44
CA GLN A 194 -13.62 44.60 -29.12
C GLN A 194 -12.17 44.10 -29.29
N PRO A 195 -11.25 44.91 -29.85
CA PRO A 195 -9.85 44.54 -29.95
C PRO A 195 -9.21 44.52 -28.55
N ALA A 196 -8.27 43.61 -28.33
CA ALA A 196 -7.51 43.57 -27.09
C ALA A 196 -6.61 44.81 -26.98
N SER A 197 -6.78 45.59 -25.91
CA SER A 197 -5.84 46.64 -25.51
C SER A 197 -4.86 46.07 -24.50
N VAL A 198 -3.57 46.24 -24.73
CA VAL A 198 -2.52 45.92 -23.74
C VAL A 198 -2.31 47.17 -22.90
N GLU A 199 -2.61 47.09 -21.61
CA GLU A 199 -2.35 48.18 -20.66
C GLU A 199 -0.95 47.98 -20.06
N ASP A 200 0.00 48.79 -20.51
CA ASP A 200 1.37 48.82 -20.00
C ASP A 200 1.50 49.85 -18.86
N ALA A 201 2.47 49.65 -17.96
CA ALA A 201 2.57 50.42 -16.72
C ALA A 201 3.03 51.88 -16.96
N PRO A 202 2.50 52.86 -16.19
CA PRO A 202 2.80 54.28 -16.43
C PRO A 202 4.19 54.70 -15.91
N ASP A 203 5.03 55.19 -16.82
CA ASP A 203 6.17 56.08 -16.53
C ASP A 203 6.03 57.39 -17.35
N ALA A 204 6.74 58.44 -16.95
CA ALA A 204 6.37 59.82 -17.27
C ALA A 204 7.31 60.56 -18.26
N GLY A 205 6.75 61.30 -19.23
CA GLY A 205 7.45 62.46 -19.83
C GLY A 205 7.26 62.75 -21.33
N ASP A 206 6.29 63.61 -21.64
CA ASP A 206 6.35 64.78 -22.56
C ASP A 206 6.71 64.69 -24.08
N VAL A 207 5.92 65.45 -24.88
CA VAL A 207 6.13 66.05 -26.24
C VAL A 207 6.58 65.26 -27.51
N ALA A 208 5.56 64.94 -28.33
CA ALA A 208 5.29 65.55 -29.66
C ALA A 208 5.89 65.06 -31.02
N MET A 209 5.00 65.12 -32.04
CA MET A 209 5.20 65.27 -33.51
C MET A 209 5.17 64.00 -34.42
N VAL A 210 4.75 64.20 -35.68
CA VAL A 210 4.28 63.24 -36.72
C VAL A 210 4.59 63.79 -38.14
N PRO A 211 4.35 63.11 -39.30
CA PRO A 211 4.14 61.69 -39.69
C PRO A 211 5.06 61.34 -40.94
N PRO A 212 4.71 60.61 -42.06
CA PRO A 212 3.72 59.54 -42.39
C PRO A 212 4.20 58.34 -43.28
N ALA A 213 3.31 57.33 -43.46
CA ALA A 213 2.91 56.63 -44.73
C ALA A 213 3.44 55.22 -45.20
N MET A 214 2.44 54.37 -45.56
CA MET A 214 2.34 53.33 -46.64
C MET A 214 2.77 51.83 -46.44
N PRO A 215 2.12 50.84 -47.14
CA PRO A 215 1.74 49.54 -46.55
C PRO A 215 1.94 48.26 -47.47
N PRO A 216 1.07 47.20 -47.63
CA PRO A 216 1.54 45.78 -47.66
C PRO A 216 1.07 44.88 -48.85
N PRO A 217 1.40 43.57 -48.85
CA PRO A 217 0.43 42.46 -49.08
C PRO A 217 0.63 41.25 -48.11
N ALA A 218 -0.38 40.46 -47.64
CA ALA A 218 -1.35 39.55 -48.30
C ALA A 218 -0.70 38.22 -48.81
N VAL A 219 -1.21 36.97 -48.69
CA VAL A 219 -2.53 36.28 -48.48
C VAL A 219 -2.32 34.94 -47.66
N GLN A 220 -3.09 33.81 -47.52
CA GLN A 220 -4.40 33.12 -47.81
C GLN A 220 -4.36 31.74 -47.04
N ASP A 221 -5.36 30.85 -46.77
CA ASP A 221 -6.84 30.86 -46.58
C ASP A 221 -7.38 29.49 -46.03
N GLY A 222 -8.63 29.44 -45.51
CA GLY A 222 -9.48 28.21 -45.25
C GLY A 222 -9.03 27.16 -44.18
N PHE A 223 -9.81 26.14 -43.75
CA PHE A 223 -11.28 25.88 -43.70
C PHE A 223 -11.59 24.64 -42.78
N PHE A 224 -12.72 24.58 -42.04
CA PHE A 224 -13.19 23.44 -41.18
C PHE A 224 -14.74 23.34 -41.21
N PRO A 225 -15.39 22.13 -41.21
CA PRO A 225 -15.89 21.42 -39.98
C PRO A 225 -16.07 19.87 -40.23
N PRO A 226 -16.97 19.05 -39.59
CA PRO A 226 -17.80 19.11 -38.35
C PRO A 226 -17.71 17.85 -37.40
N GLY A 227 -18.58 17.74 -36.37
CA GLY A 227 -18.74 16.60 -35.41
C GLY A 227 -19.63 15.41 -35.90
N PRO A 228 -20.25 14.52 -35.06
CA PRO A 228 -20.93 14.81 -33.76
C PRO A 228 -21.03 13.65 -32.67
N SER A 229 -21.86 13.86 -31.61
CA SER A 229 -22.78 12.90 -30.90
C SER A 229 -22.58 12.39 -29.45
N ALA A 230 -23.54 12.79 -28.56
CA ALA A 230 -24.35 12.03 -27.57
C ALA A 230 -23.78 11.33 -26.28
N PRO A 231 -24.49 11.42 -25.12
CA PRO A 231 -24.21 10.69 -23.86
C PRO A 231 -25.23 9.55 -23.50
N PRO A 232 -24.91 8.66 -22.52
CA PRO A 232 -25.77 7.54 -22.07
C PRO A 232 -26.61 7.81 -20.77
N PRO A 233 -27.62 6.96 -20.45
CA PRO A 233 -28.54 7.13 -19.31
C PRO A 233 -28.14 6.36 -18.01
N PRO A 234 -28.79 6.62 -16.85
CA PRO A 234 -28.52 5.98 -15.55
C PRO A 234 -29.34 4.68 -15.29
N PRO A 235 -28.91 3.83 -14.33
CA PRO A 235 -29.65 2.65 -13.86
C PRO A 235 -30.47 2.86 -12.56
N ASP A 236 -31.49 2.02 -12.36
CA ASP A 236 -32.51 2.07 -11.29
C ASP A 236 -32.11 1.40 -9.95
N PRO A 237 -32.85 1.64 -8.84
CA PRO A 237 -32.44 1.25 -7.48
C PRO A 237 -32.78 -0.20 -7.09
N PHE A 238 -31.93 -0.79 -6.24
CA PHE A 238 -32.17 -2.10 -5.60
C PHE A 238 -32.62 -1.95 -4.14
N ALA A 239 -33.68 -2.67 -3.75
CA ALA A 239 -34.21 -2.71 -2.39
C ALA A 239 -33.67 -3.91 -1.58
N PRO A 240 -33.38 -3.75 -0.27
CA PRO A 240 -33.04 -4.87 0.62
C PRO A 240 -34.30 -5.59 1.13
N SER A 241 -34.23 -6.91 1.28
CA SER A 241 -35.26 -7.73 1.96
C SER A 241 -34.76 -8.22 3.34
N PRO A 242 -35.65 -8.49 4.33
CA PRO A 242 -35.24 -8.60 5.73
C PRO A 242 -35.21 -10.03 6.31
N MET A 243 -34.15 -10.35 7.07
CA MET A 243 -34.05 -11.41 8.09
C MET A 243 -32.81 -11.11 8.97
N SER A 244 -32.70 -11.46 10.26
CA SER A 244 -33.66 -12.04 11.23
C SER A 244 -33.25 -11.62 12.65
N GLN A 245 -34.11 -11.86 13.65
CA GLN A 245 -33.95 -11.35 15.04
C GLN A 245 -33.61 -12.46 16.07
N SER A 246 -32.98 -12.04 17.18
CA SER A 246 -33.06 -12.63 18.54
C SER A 246 -32.42 -14.03 18.79
N PRO A 247 -32.25 -14.46 20.07
CA PRO A 247 -32.41 -13.75 21.35
C PRO A 247 -31.16 -13.79 22.28
N VAL A 248 -31.30 -13.14 23.45
CA VAL A 248 -30.41 -13.24 24.63
C VAL A 248 -30.58 -14.57 25.40
N PRO A 249 -29.74 -14.81 26.42
CA PRO A 249 -30.32 -15.06 27.75
C PRO A 249 -29.68 -14.25 28.89
N GLU A 250 -30.51 -13.78 29.82
CA GLU A 250 -30.10 -13.34 31.16
C GLU A 250 -29.97 -14.56 32.10
N THR A 251 -29.12 -14.47 33.14
CA THR A 251 -29.50 -14.92 34.50
C THR A 251 -28.51 -14.48 35.60
N MET A 252 -29.06 -14.14 36.77
CA MET A 252 -28.50 -14.11 38.14
C MET A 252 -27.06 -13.61 38.44
N GLY A 253 -27.00 -12.64 39.38
CA GLY A 253 -26.40 -12.95 40.69
C GLY A 253 -25.30 -12.03 41.25
N MET A 254 -25.69 -10.99 42.01
CA MET A 254 -24.81 -10.36 43.02
C MET A 254 -25.13 -10.90 44.42
N PRO A 255 -24.12 -11.11 45.27
CA PRO A 255 -24.17 -10.61 46.65
C PRO A 255 -22.99 -9.66 47.03
N PRO A 256 -23.06 -8.92 48.16
CA PRO A 256 -22.12 -7.86 48.55
C PRO A 256 -20.95 -8.33 49.48
N PRO A 257 -19.96 -7.45 49.78
CA PRO A 257 -18.71 -7.82 50.47
C PRO A 257 -18.68 -7.48 51.99
N PRO A 258 -17.68 -7.99 52.74
CA PRO A 258 -17.21 -7.43 54.01
C PRO A 258 -15.86 -6.69 53.91
N THR A 259 -15.51 -5.94 54.96
CA THR A 259 -14.38 -4.97 55.01
C THR A 259 -13.24 -5.37 55.95
N GLN A 260 -12.02 -4.87 55.68
CA GLN A 260 -10.86 -4.78 56.61
C GLN A 260 -10.22 -6.14 57.00
N PHE A 261 -8.92 -6.31 57.34
CA PHE A 261 -8.00 -5.46 58.12
C PHE A 261 -6.50 -5.58 57.72
N SER A 262 -5.75 -4.56 58.13
CA SER A 262 -4.32 -4.44 58.53
C SER A 262 -3.27 -5.56 58.30
N HIS A 263 -2.17 -5.17 57.63
CA HIS A 263 -0.78 -5.59 57.90
C HIS A 263 -0.29 -5.07 59.29
N PRO A 264 0.85 -5.50 59.92
CA PRO A 264 2.13 -5.85 59.27
C PRO A 264 3.07 -6.91 59.95
N ALA A 265 4.29 -7.03 59.40
CA ALA A 265 5.51 -7.68 59.96
C ALA A 265 5.53 -9.23 59.90
N PRO A 266 6.70 -9.93 59.85
CA PRO A 266 7.93 -9.61 60.61
C PRO A 266 9.32 -9.78 59.92
N ALA A 267 10.34 -9.37 60.68
CA ALA A 267 11.70 -9.95 60.81
C ALA A 267 12.73 -9.96 59.64
N GLN A 268 13.70 -9.04 59.76
CA GLN A 268 15.16 -9.26 59.89
C GLN A 268 16.02 -9.94 58.79
N ILE A 269 17.27 -9.47 58.74
CA ILE A 269 18.38 -9.83 57.84
C ILE A 269 19.21 -10.98 58.44
N PRO A 270 19.94 -11.77 57.62
CA PRO A 270 21.41 -11.75 57.75
C PRO A 270 22.17 -11.72 56.40
N THR A 271 23.51 -11.63 56.48
CA THR A 271 24.39 -11.12 55.41
C THR A 271 25.33 -12.14 54.75
N GLN A 272 25.72 -11.84 53.49
CA GLN A 272 26.93 -12.33 52.79
C GLN A 272 26.99 -13.84 52.38
N PRO A 273 27.94 -14.26 51.51
CA PRO A 273 28.96 -13.50 50.77
C PRO A 273 28.93 -13.66 49.23
N SER A 274 29.69 -12.82 48.51
CA SER A 274 29.89 -12.90 47.05
C SER A 274 31.14 -13.73 46.66
N PRO A 275 31.06 -14.50 45.56
CA PRO A 275 32.20 -14.79 44.67
C PRO A 275 32.11 -13.92 43.40
N GLN A 276 33.12 -13.11 43.07
CA GLN A 276 34.26 -13.49 42.19
C GLN A 276 33.86 -13.66 40.70
N ILE A 277 34.22 -12.67 39.88
CA ILE A 277 34.09 -12.67 38.42
C ILE A 277 35.38 -13.24 37.78
N PRO A 278 35.29 -14.24 36.88
CA PRO A 278 36.36 -14.55 35.94
C PRO A 278 36.04 -13.99 34.55
N THR A 279 36.63 -12.85 34.20
CA THR A 279 36.55 -12.28 32.84
C THR A 279 37.43 -13.09 31.88
N LYS A 280 36.84 -13.77 30.88
CA LYS A 280 37.42 -14.08 29.54
C LYS A 280 36.51 -15.02 28.73
N PHE A 281 36.05 -14.55 27.57
CA PHE A 281 35.78 -15.40 26.41
C PHE A 281 36.59 -14.84 25.21
N PRO A 282 37.34 -15.66 24.47
CA PRO A 282 38.12 -15.18 23.33
C PRO A 282 37.23 -14.96 22.11
N SER A 283 37.39 -13.80 21.45
CA SER A 283 36.85 -13.59 20.11
C SER A 283 37.78 -14.27 19.09
N GLN A 284 37.26 -15.26 18.36
CA GLN A 284 37.89 -15.84 17.17
C GLN A 284 36.93 -16.80 16.45
N PHE A 285 36.27 -16.32 15.39
CA PHE A 285 35.83 -17.16 14.27
C PHE A 285 35.83 -16.35 12.97
N ALA A 286 36.87 -16.57 12.16
CA ALA A 286 36.94 -16.23 10.75
C ALA A 286 36.91 -17.56 9.94
N PRO A 287 36.52 -17.57 8.66
CA PRO A 287 36.09 -18.79 7.99
C PRO A 287 37.21 -19.75 7.59
N ALA A 288 36.84 -21.02 7.45
CA ALA A 288 37.66 -22.17 7.05
C ALA A 288 36.99 -22.86 5.81
N PRO A 289 37.73 -23.64 4.99
CA PRO A 289 37.67 -23.42 3.54
C PRO A 289 36.77 -24.38 2.72
N ALA A 290 36.52 -23.98 1.47
CA ALA A 290 35.83 -24.80 0.47
C ALA A 290 36.68 -25.96 -0.07
N PRO A 291 36.06 -27.10 -0.47
CA PRO A 291 36.74 -28.18 -1.16
C PRO A 291 36.95 -27.89 -2.67
N PRO A 292 37.94 -28.52 -3.33
CA PRO A 292 38.25 -28.27 -4.74
C PRO A 292 37.36 -29.04 -5.72
N ALA A 293 37.24 -28.53 -6.94
CA ALA A 293 36.62 -29.21 -8.08
C ALA A 293 37.66 -29.97 -8.93
N PRO A 294 37.29 -31.12 -9.54
CA PRO A 294 38.02 -31.72 -10.67
C PRO A 294 37.47 -31.20 -12.02
N ASP A 295 38.30 -31.24 -13.07
CA ASP A 295 37.98 -30.66 -14.38
C ASP A 295 37.93 -31.70 -15.52
N MET A 296 37.10 -31.38 -16.53
CA MET A 296 36.99 -31.86 -17.92
C MET A 296 37.23 -33.33 -18.38
N THR A 297 36.32 -33.72 -19.29
CA THR A 297 36.42 -34.64 -20.47
C THR A 297 35.72 -36.02 -20.42
N GLY A 298 34.87 -36.27 -21.43
CA GLY A 298 34.21 -37.57 -21.72
C GLY A 298 32.93 -37.40 -22.57
N PRO A 299 32.77 -38.10 -23.72
CA PRO A 299 31.61 -37.94 -24.62
C PRO A 299 30.42 -38.87 -24.31
N PRO A 300 29.19 -38.57 -24.80
CA PRO A 300 27.98 -39.34 -24.49
C PRO A 300 27.68 -40.49 -25.48
N PRO A 301 27.12 -41.62 -25.02
CA PRO A 301 26.42 -42.60 -25.86
C PRO A 301 24.92 -42.27 -25.99
N GLN A 302 24.32 -42.56 -27.16
CA GLN A 302 22.89 -42.36 -27.41
C GLN A 302 22.04 -43.61 -27.15
N SER A 303 20.74 -43.37 -26.94
CA SER A 303 19.59 -44.18 -27.40
C SER A 303 19.60 -45.71 -27.23
N TRP A 304 18.62 -46.21 -26.48
CA TRP A 304 17.89 -47.42 -26.88
C TRP A 304 16.45 -47.03 -27.21
N ALA A 305 15.86 -47.70 -28.21
CA ALA A 305 14.50 -47.42 -28.68
C ALA A 305 13.62 -48.67 -28.51
N SER A 306 12.33 -48.46 -28.25
CA SER A 306 11.30 -49.50 -28.33
C SER A 306 9.95 -48.89 -28.69
N THR A 307 9.41 -49.26 -29.85
CA THR A 307 8.03 -48.97 -30.26
C THR A 307 7.30 -50.29 -30.58
N PRO A 308 5.98 -50.33 -30.35
CA PRO A 308 5.05 -51.00 -31.27
C PRO A 308 3.97 -50.00 -31.71
N ARG A 309 3.89 -49.64 -33.00
CA ARG A 309 3.30 -50.41 -34.12
C ARG A 309 1.76 -50.35 -34.16
N VAL A 310 1.26 -49.52 -35.07
CA VAL A 310 -0.15 -49.44 -35.50
C VAL A 310 -0.56 -50.60 -36.43
N PRO A 311 -1.87 -50.92 -36.48
CA PRO A 311 -2.56 -51.33 -37.71
C PRO A 311 -3.37 -50.18 -38.33
N ALA A 312 -3.92 -50.34 -39.54
CA ALA A 312 -4.32 -49.21 -40.39
C ALA A 312 -5.70 -49.33 -41.07
N LEU A 313 -6.21 -48.15 -41.49
CA LEU A 313 -7.19 -47.85 -42.55
C LEU A 313 -8.61 -48.45 -42.54
N ALA A 314 -9.60 -47.56 -42.62
CA ALA A 314 -10.82 -47.68 -43.43
C ALA A 314 -11.20 -46.29 -43.99
N ALA A 315 -12.03 -46.22 -45.04
CA ALA A 315 -12.24 -45.04 -45.90
C ALA A 315 -13.70 -44.50 -45.86
N PRO A 316 -14.00 -43.27 -46.37
CA PRO A 316 -15.30 -42.59 -46.20
C PRO A 316 -16.35 -42.99 -47.26
N PRO A 317 -17.60 -42.46 -47.19
CA PRO A 317 -17.94 -41.33 -48.08
C PRO A 317 -19.03 -40.35 -47.57
N SER A 318 -19.29 -39.32 -48.40
CA SER A 318 -20.55 -38.56 -48.58
C SER A 318 -20.94 -37.41 -47.63
N ALA A 319 -20.97 -36.21 -48.21
CA ALA A 319 -21.86 -35.07 -47.90
C ALA A 319 -22.88 -34.94 -49.08
N PRO A 320 -23.77 -33.92 -49.23
CA PRO A 320 -24.03 -32.74 -48.37
C PRO A 320 -25.53 -32.40 -48.14
N VAL A 321 -25.82 -31.47 -47.21
CA VAL A 321 -27.02 -30.59 -47.25
C VAL A 321 -26.63 -29.17 -46.79
N TYR A 322 -27.32 -28.16 -47.32
CA TYR A 322 -27.02 -26.73 -47.20
C TYR A 322 -27.62 -26.06 -45.93
N ALA A 323 -26.89 -25.13 -45.31
CA ALA A 323 -27.43 -24.10 -44.42
C ALA A 323 -26.52 -22.85 -44.49
N PRO A 324 -27.06 -21.61 -44.41
CA PRO A 324 -26.29 -20.39 -44.66
C PRO A 324 -25.33 -20.07 -43.49
N ALA A 325 -24.12 -19.63 -43.82
CA ALA A 325 -23.10 -19.29 -42.85
C ALA A 325 -23.30 -17.88 -42.27
N VAL A 326 -23.23 -17.77 -40.94
CA VAL A 326 -22.82 -16.54 -40.26
C VAL A 326 -21.31 -16.66 -40.01
N PRO A 327 -20.47 -15.69 -40.45
CA PRO A 327 -19.04 -15.76 -40.19
C PRO A 327 -18.78 -15.60 -38.68
N PRO A 328 -17.91 -16.43 -38.06
CA PRO A 328 -17.42 -16.14 -36.73
C PRO A 328 -16.61 -14.83 -36.76
N PRO A 329 -16.63 -14.00 -35.71
CA PRO A 329 -15.68 -12.91 -35.59
C PRO A 329 -14.26 -13.48 -35.63
N ALA A 330 -13.37 -12.84 -36.39
CA ALA A 330 -11.96 -13.21 -36.40
C ALA A 330 -11.39 -13.16 -34.97
N PRO A 331 -10.41 -14.02 -34.63
CA PRO A 331 -9.77 -13.95 -33.33
C PRO A 331 -9.08 -12.59 -33.19
N VAL A 332 -9.67 -11.70 -32.40
CA VAL A 332 -8.96 -10.54 -31.85
C VAL A 332 -7.73 -11.11 -31.14
N ALA A 333 -6.54 -10.72 -31.63
CA ALA A 333 -5.29 -11.28 -31.12
C ALA A 333 -5.24 -11.06 -29.61
N ALA A 334 -5.13 -12.15 -28.86
CA ALA A 334 -5.03 -12.06 -27.42
C ALA A 334 -3.81 -11.21 -27.06
N ILE A 335 -4.02 -10.09 -26.36
CA ILE A 335 -2.96 -9.33 -25.70
C ILE A 335 -2.52 -10.19 -24.50
N GLY A 336 -1.75 -11.22 -24.83
CA GLY A 336 -1.44 -12.39 -24.02
C GLY A 336 0.04 -12.70 -24.02
N THR A 337 0.89 -11.68 -24.14
CA THR A 337 2.26 -11.74 -23.66
C THR A 337 2.23 -11.62 -22.15
N ALA A 338 2.44 -12.74 -21.45
CA ALA A 338 2.75 -12.70 -20.03
C ALA A 338 4.14 -12.05 -19.87
N THR A 339 4.16 -10.74 -19.65
CA THR A 339 5.37 -9.95 -19.39
C THR A 339 6.12 -10.59 -18.23
N ASN A 340 7.33 -11.11 -18.45
CA ASN A 340 8.03 -11.84 -17.39
C ASN A 340 8.40 -10.85 -16.28
N LEU A 341 8.53 -11.36 -15.05
CA LEU A 341 9.02 -10.57 -13.92
C LEU A 341 10.39 -9.91 -14.22
N ARG A 342 11.20 -10.56 -15.08
CA ARG A 342 12.46 -10.04 -15.62
C ARG A 342 12.26 -8.81 -16.51
N ASP A 343 11.27 -8.85 -17.40
CA ASP A 343 10.99 -7.81 -18.40
C ASP A 343 10.41 -6.57 -17.69
N ILE A 344 9.52 -6.78 -16.70
CA ILE A 344 9.03 -5.74 -15.78
C ILE A 344 10.20 -5.08 -15.03
N ASN A 345 11.14 -5.88 -14.50
CA ASN A 345 12.34 -5.38 -13.82
C ASN A 345 13.26 -4.57 -14.75
N GLN A 346 13.33 -4.91 -16.05
CA GLN A 346 14.08 -4.12 -17.03
C GLN A 346 13.36 -2.82 -17.37
N ALA A 347 12.04 -2.85 -17.58
CA ALA A 347 11.22 -1.65 -17.78
C ALA A 347 11.37 -0.64 -16.62
N GLN A 348 11.35 -1.13 -15.37
CA GLN A 348 11.57 -0.29 -14.18
C GLN A 348 12.98 0.31 -14.10
N LYS A 349 14.01 -0.36 -14.61
CA LYS A 349 15.39 0.18 -14.67
C LYS A 349 15.50 1.29 -15.70
N HIS A 350 14.98 1.07 -16.90
CA HIS A 350 14.90 2.09 -17.95
C HIS A 350 14.09 3.33 -17.48
N ALA A 351 12.96 3.13 -16.79
CA ALA A 351 12.19 4.24 -16.20
C ALA A 351 13.00 5.04 -15.14
N LYS A 352 13.79 4.37 -14.29
CA LYS A 352 14.69 5.04 -13.32
C LYS A 352 15.81 5.83 -14.00
N TRP A 353 16.36 5.33 -15.11
CA TRP A 353 17.34 6.06 -15.92
C TRP A 353 16.73 7.28 -16.63
N ALA A 354 15.50 7.16 -17.14
CA ALA A 354 14.77 8.30 -17.70
C ALA A 354 14.53 9.43 -16.68
N ILE A 355 14.14 9.08 -15.44
CA ILE A 355 13.98 10.06 -14.35
C ILE A 355 15.31 10.76 -14.03
N SER A 356 16.42 10.02 -14.00
CA SER A 356 17.76 10.60 -13.82
C SER A 356 18.13 11.55 -14.97
N ALA A 357 17.89 11.17 -16.22
CA ALA A 357 18.16 12.00 -17.39
C ALA A 357 17.36 13.32 -17.38
N LEU A 358 16.07 13.27 -17.01
CA LEU A 358 15.25 14.47 -16.83
C LEU A 358 15.80 15.40 -15.72
N ASN A 359 16.36 14.86 -14.64
CA ASN A 359 16.99 15.63 -13.57
C ASN A 359 18.31 16.32 -14.01
N PHE A 360 18.89 15.93 -15.15
CA PHE A 360 20.03 16.59 -15.78
C PHE A 360 19.67 17.29 -17.10
N GLU A 361 18.37 17.54 -17.33
CA GLU A 361 17.81 18.18 -18.54
C GLU A 361 18.11 17.44 -19.87
N ASP A 362 18.59 16.19 -19.81
CA ASP A 362 18.87 15.33 -20.96
C ASP A 362 17.58 14.68 -21.49
N VAL A 363 16.75 15.52 -22.12
CA VAL A 363 15.52 15.10 -22.80
C VAL A 363 15.77 14.03 -23.88
N PRO A 364 16.84 14.09 -24.72
CA PRO A 364 17.16 13.01 -25.65
C PRO A 364 17.33 11.63 -25.00
N THR A 365 18.12 11.53 -23.93
CA THR A 365 18.32 10.27 -23.20
C THR A 365 17.05 9.84 -22.48
N ALA A 366 16.31 10.76 -21.87
CA ALA A 366 15.02 10.45 -21.24
C ALA A 366 14.01 9.82 -22.23
N VAL A 367 13.91 10.36 -23.44
CA VAL A 367 13.03 9.83 -24.49
C VAL A 367 13.51 8.47 -25.01
N ALA A 368 14.83 8.25 -25.10
CA ALA A 368 15.38 6.94 -25.46
C ALA A 368 15.06 5.87 -24.40
N GLU A 369 15.28 6.18 -23.11
CA GLU A 369 15.03 5.24 -22.02
C GLU A 369 13.54 4.95 -21.80
N LEU A 370 12.64 5.92 -21.98
CA LEU A 370 11.19 5.65 -21.96
C LEU A 370 10.76 4.71 -23.11
N ARG A 371 11.37 4.80 -24.29
CA ARG A 371 11.11 3.86 -25.40
C ARG A 371 11.66 2.46 -25.09
N ASN A 372 12.84 2.36 -24.48
CA ASN A 372 13.37 1.09 -24.00
C ASN A 372 12.43 0.44 -22.97
N ALA A 373 11.89 1.23 -22.03
CA ALA A 373 10.94 0.76 -21.03
C ALA A 373 9.64 0.20 -21.67
N LEU A 374 9.07 0.90 -22.65
CA LEU A 374 7.87 0.45 -23.38
C LEU A 374 8.13 -0.83 -24.19
N ALA A 375 9.29 -0.94 -24.85
CA ALA A 375 9.68 -2.14 -25.58
C ALA A 375 9.77 -3.38 -24.68
N MET A 376 10.27 -3.26 -23.45
CA MET A 376 10.28 -4.34 -22.45
C MET A 376 8.87 -4.75 -21.98
N LEU A 377 7.87 -3.87 -22.13
CA LEU A 377 6.47 -4.15 -21.81
C LEU A 377 5.65 -4.65 -23.02
N GLY A 378 6.27 -4.80 -24.20
CA GLY A 378 5.59 -5.22 -25.43
C GLY A 378 4.77 -4.12 -26.11
N ALA A 379 4.95 -2.86 -25.71
CA ALA A 379 4.35 -1.70 -26.37
C ALA A 379 5.36 -1.06 -27.33
N GLN A 380 5.05 -1.04 -28.63
CA GLN A 380 5.91 -0.54 -29.71
C GLN A 380 5.21 0.54 -30.53
#